data_AF-A0A2D6FJT3-F1
#
_entry.id   AF-A0A2D6FJT3-F1
#
_cell.length_a   1.000
_cell.length_b   1.000
_cell.length_c   1.000
_cell.angle_alpha   90.00
_cell.angle_beta   90.00
_cell.angle_gamma   90.00
#
_symmetry.space_group_name_H-M   'P 1'
#
loop_
_entity.id
_entity.type
_entity.pdbx_description
1 polymer ?
#
loop_
_entity_poly.entity_id
_entity_poly.type
_entity_poly.pdbx_seq_one_letter_code
_entity_poly.pdbx_strand_id
1 'polypeptide(L)'
;MKKSDLKRLIKPLVKECIHEVLIEEGLLSNVVAEVAKGMQGNLVVESKTKQEDRLFKEDLRMKHKTSETNAKLEEHRKKMMDSVGRDAYNGVNLFENVDPMQHGSPSPGTTDLGNPSDSGVDISSLMGGAAKVWQAIK
;
A
#
# COMPACT_ATOMS: atom_id res chain seq x y z
N MET A 1 43.12 39.26 13.99
CA MET A 1 42.97 38.91 12.55
C MET A 1 41.80 39.69 11.96
N LYS A 2 41.94 40.23 10.75
CA LYS A 2 40.87 41.00 10.11
C LYS A 2 39.79 40.03 9.60
N LYS A 3 38.51 40.42 9.71
CA LYS A 3 37.37 39.57 9.27
C LYS A 3 37.46 39.17 7.79
N SER A 4 38.21 39.93 6.98
CA SER A 4 38.54 39.63 5.58
C SER A 4 39.34 38.33 5.42
N ASP A 5 40.28 38.09 6.32
CA ASP A 5 41.25 37.00 6.21
C ASP A 5 40.60 35.68 6.64
N LEU A 6 39.76 35.74 7.67
CA LEU A 6 38.93 34.60 8.09
C LEU A 6 37.94 34.17 6.99
N LYS A 7 37.28 35.13 6.33
CA LYS A 7 36.39 34.83 5.19
C LYS A 7 37.15 34.23 4.01
N ARG A 8 38.41 34.59 3.79
CA ARG A 8 39.23 33.99 2.73
C ARG A 8 39.56 32.52 3.00
N LEU A 9 39.73 32.15 4.27
CA LEU A 9 40.02 30.78 4.67
C LEU A 9 38.77 29.88 4.73
N ILE A 10 37.62 30.42 5.16
CA ILE A 10 36.38 29.64 5.33
C ILE A 10 35.65 29.41 3.99
N LYS A 11 35.71 30.37 3.06
CA LYS A 11 35.04 30.26 1.75
C LYS A 11 35.37 28.99 0.94
N PRO A 12 36.63 28.55 0.81
CA PRO A 12 36.94 27.31 0.08
C PRO A 12 36.36 26.08 0.78
N LEU A 13 36.44 26.00 2.11
CA LEU A 13 35.86 24.89 2.88
C LEU A 13 34.35 24.82 2.72
N VAL A 14 33.65 25.95 2.82
CA VAL A 14 32.20 25.99 2.60
C VAL A 14 31.85 25.62 1.16
N LYS A 15 32.68 25.98 0.18
CA LYS A 15 32.47 25.62 -1.23
C LYS A 15 32.62 24.12 -1.47
N GLU A 16 33.59 23.47 -0.84
CA GLU A 16 33.79 22.02 -0.91
C GLU A 16 32.65 21.27 -0.21
N CYS A 17 32.29 21.65 1.01
CA CYS A 17 31.16 21.03 1.73
C CYS A 17 29.84 21.15 0.96
N ILE A 18 29.58 22.30 0.34
CA ILE A 18 28.38 22.47 -0.51
C ILE A 18 28.47 21.58 -1.76
N HIS A 19 29.64 21.41 -2.36
CA HIS A 19 29.79 20.56 -3.54
C HIS A 19 29.53 19.08 -3.22
N GLU A 20 30.07 18.60 -2.11
CA GLU A 20 29.90 17.23 -1.61
C GLU A 20 28.42 16.94 -1.30
N VAL A 21 27.78 17.81 -0.50
CA VAL A 21 26.37 17.64 -0.12
C VAL A 21 25.41 17.77 -1.32
N LEU A 22 25.70 18.64 -2.29
CA LEU A 22 24.81 18.84 -3.44
C LEU A 22 24.99 17.77 -4.53
N ILE A 23 26.21 17.28 -4.75
CA ILE A 23 26.54 16.40 -5.89
C ILE A 23 26.78 14.95 -5.45
N GLU A 24 27.53 14.70 -4.38
CA GLU A 24 27.86 13.34 -3.92
C GLU A 24 26.72 12.73 -3.11
N GLU A 25 26.14 13.48 -2.17
CA GLU A 25 24.95 13.03 -1.42
C GLU A 25 23.66 13.10 -2.27
N GLY A 26 23.74 13.69 -3.47
CA GLY A 26 22.68 13.63 -4.48
C GLY A 26 21.39 14.36 -4.10
N LEU A 27 21.43 15.29 -3.13
CA LEU A 27 20.24 16.01 -2.67
C LEU A 27 19.58 16.81 -3.80
N LEU A 28 20.36 17.48 -4.66
CA LEU A 28 19.81 18.18 -5.82
C LEU A 28 19.20 17.21 -6.83
N SER A 29 19.86 16.08 -7.09
CA SER A 29 19.36 15.06 -8.01
C SER A 29 18.03 14.48 -7.54
N ASN A 30 17.87 14.25 -6.24
CA ASN A 30 16.62 13.77 -5.65
C ASN A 30 15.51 14.82 -5.75
N VAL A 31 15.80 16.08 -5.42
CA VAL A 31 14.81 17.16 -5.52
C VAL A 31 14.41 17.40 -6.98
N VAL A 32 15.36 17.43 -7.91
CA VAL A 32 15.07 17.60 -9.34
C VAL A 32 14.31 16.40 -9.90
N ALA A 33 14.63 15.16 -9.48
CA ALA A 33 13.87 13.98 -9.87
C ALA A 33 12.42 14.02 -9.35
N GLU A 34 12.21 14.48 -8.12
CA GLU A 34 10.88 14.57 -7.53
C GLU A 34 10.06 15.71 -8.14
N VAL A 35 10.70 16.85 -8.44
CA VAL A 35 10.08 17.95 -9.18
C VAL A 35 9.80 17.52 -10.63
N ALA A 36 10.70 16.78 -11.29
CA ALA A 36 10.49 16.28 -12.64
C ALA A 36 9.33 15.27 -12.68
N LYS A 37 9.22 14.35 -11.71
CA LYS A 37 8.06 13.46 -11.56
C LYS A 37 6.76 14.24 -11.29
N GLY A 38 6.84 15.31 -10.49
CA GLY A 38 5.69 16.18 -10.19
C GLY A 38 5.26 17.06 -11.36
N MET A 39 6.21 17.47 -12.22
CA MET A 39 5.98 18.27 -13.43
C MET A 39 5.60 17.43 -14.64
N GLN A 40 6.08 16.18 -14.73
CA GLN A 40 5.58 15.17 -15.65
C GLN A 40 4.21 14.71 -15.16
N GLY A 41 3.20 15.57 -15.34
CA GLY A 41 1.81 15.22 -15.06
C GLY A 41 1.46 13.88 -15.69
N ASN A 42 0.76 13.02 -14.94
CA ASN A 42 0.27 11.66 -15.22
C ASN A 42 0.19 11.20 -16.69
N LEU A 43 1.29 11.18 -17.43
CA LEU A 43 1.34 10.62 -18.76
C LEU A 43 1.74 9.16 -18.62
N VAL A 44 0.73 8.33 -18.36
CA VAL A 44 0.83 6.89 -18.55
C VAL A 44 1.04 6.66 -20.05
N VAL A 45 2.31 6.53 -20.47
CA VAL A 45 2.65 6.09 -21.83
C VAL A 45 2.63 4.57 -21.83
N GLU A 46 1.70 4.01 -22.59
CA GLU A 46 1.57 2.57 -22.82
C GLU A 46 2.74 2.09 -23.69
N SER A 47 3.71 1.39 -23.09
CA SER A 47 4.76 0.70 -23.83
C SER A 47 4.19 -0.60 -24.41
N LYS A 48 3.70 -0.53 -25.65
CA LYS A 48 3.18 -1.69 -26.40
C LYS A 48 4.29 -2.72 -26.63
N THR A 49 4.46 -3.63 -25.69
CA THR A 49 5.37 -4.77 -25.82
C THR A 49 4.59 -5.96 -26.36
N LYS A 50 5.08 -6.58 -27.44
CA LYS A 50 4.52 -7.78 -28.11
C LYS A 50 3.87 -8.75 -27.10
N GLN A 51 2.56 -8.94 -27.25
CA GLN A 51 1.65 -9.47 -26.24
C GLN A 51 0.95 -10.71 -26.76
N GLU A 52 1.67 -11.81 -26.97
CA GLU A 52 1.02 -13.10 -27.27
C GLU A 52 1.51 -14.20 -26.30
N ASP A 53 2.80 -14.22 -25.92
CA ASP A 53 3.31 -15.19 -24.93
C ASP A 53 3.27 -14.71 -23.46
N ARG A 54 2.98 -13.43 -23.20
CA ARG A 54 2.97 -12.86 -21.83
C ARG A 54 1.68 -13.17 -21.07
N LEU A 55 0.54 -13.21 -21.74
CA LEU A 55 -0.79 -13.35 -21.13
C LEU A 55 -0.91 -14.67 -20.34
N PHE A 56 -0.46 -15.79 -20.91
CA PHE A 56 -0.55 -17.10 -20.25
C PHE A 56 0.36 -17.23 -19.02
N LYS A 57 1.54 -16.60 -19.05
CA LYS A 57 2.46 -16.58 -17.89
C LYS A 57 2.02 -15.60 -16.81
N GLU A 58 1.34 -14.53 -17.18
CA GLU A 58 0.84 -13.50 -16.26
C GLU A 58 -0.37 -14.01 -15.47
N ASP A 59 -1.32 -14.69 -16.10
CA ASP A 59 -2.46 -15.31 -15.41
C ASP A 59 -2.02 -16.39 -14.40
N LEU A 60 -1.01 -17.20 -14.75
CA LEU A 60 -0.49 -18.21 -13.84
C LEU A 60 0.21 -17.57 -12.64
N ARG A 61 0.99 -16.50 -12.87
CA ARG A 61 1.64 -15.72 -11.79
C ARG A 61 0.62 -15.01 -10.91
N MET A 62 -0.45 -14.46 -11.49
CA MET A 62 -1.56 -13.85 -10.76
C MET A 62 -2.26 -14.86 -9.87
N LYS A 63 -2.60 -16.05 -10.39
CA LYS A 63 -3.23 -17.12 -9.58
C LYS A 63 -2.35 -17.55 -8.41
N HIS A 64 -1.06 -17.76 -8.63
CA HIS A 64 -0.12 -18.10 -7.55
C HIS A 64 -0.01 -16.98 -6.50
N LYS A 65 0.05 -15.71 -6.93
CA LYS A 65 0.08 -14.57 -6.01
C LYS A 65 -1.22 -14.44 -5.22
N THR A 66 -2.37 -14.68 -5.83
CA THR A 66 -3.67 -14.67 -5.16
C THR A 66 -3.80 -15.81 -4.15
N SER A 67 -3.35 -17.02 -4.47
CA SER A 67 -3.37 -18.13 -3.51
C SER A 67 -2.43 -17.88 -2.32
N GLU A 68 -1.24 -17.34 -2.55
CA GLU A 68 -0.29 -17.02 -1.49
C GLU A 68 -0.78 -15.91 -0.57
N THR A 69 -1.42 -14.88 -1.14
CA THR A 69 -2.01 -13.79 -0.35
C THR A 69 -3.19 -14.26 0.49
N ASN A 70 -4.06 -15.11 -0.06
CA ASN A 70 -5.15 -15.74 0.69
C ASN A 70 -4.62 -16.64 1.81
N ALA A 71 -3.59 -17.46 1.56
CA ALA A 71 -2.97 -18.31 2.57
C ALA A 71 -2.39 -17.48 3.74
N LYS A 72 -1.67 -16.39 3.44
CA LYS A 72 -1.14 -15.48 4.46
C LYS A 72 -2.25 -14.79 5.27
N LEU A 73 -3.35 -14.44 4.62
CA LEU A 73 -4.50 -13.84 5.29
C LEU A 73 -5.17 -14.84 6.23
N GLU A 74 -5.28 -16.11 5.83
CA GLU A 74 -5.82 -17.18 6.65
C GLU A 74 -4.93 -17.48 7.86
N GLU A 75 -3.61 -17.53 7.68
CA GLU A 75 -2.65 -17.64 8.78
C GLU A 75 -2.76 -16.46 9.77
N HIS A 76 -2.90 -15.24 9.25
CA HIS A 76 -3.07 -14.06 10.08
C HIS A 76 -4.40 -14.09 10.85
N ARG A 77 -5.50 -14.50 10.20
CA ARG A 77 -6.81 -14.68 10.82
C ARG A 77 -6.72 -15.71 11.95
N LYS A 78 -6.05 -16.83 11.71
CA LYS A 78 -5.82 -17.87 12.72
C LYS A 78 -5.00 -17.34 13.90
N LYS A 79 -3.89 -16.64 13.65
CA LYS A 79 -3.05 -16.05 14.72
C LYS A 79 -3.83 -15.06 15.58
N MET A 80 -4.69 -14.22 14.98
CA MET A 80 -5.56 -13.32 15.74
C MET A 80 -6.58 -14.09 16.57
N MET A 81 -7.20 -15.14 16.02
CA MET A 81 -8.12 -16.02 16.76
C MET A 81 -7.42 -16.71 17.94
N ASP A 82 -6.22 -17.23 17.73
CA ASP A 82 -5.42 -17.87 18.79
C ASP A 82 -5.03 -16.87 19.88
N SER A 83 -4.73 -15.62 19.51
CA SER A 83 -4.40 -14.54 20.46
C SER A 83 -5.61 -14.00 21.24
N VAL A 84 -6.82 -14.26 20.77
CA VAL A 84 -8.07 -13.87 21.45
C VAL A 84 -8.65 -15.07 22.24
N GLY A 85 -8.26 -16.28 21.88
CA GLY A 85 -8.75 -17.54 22.45
C GLY A 85 -8.26 -17.84 23.86
N ARG A 86 -8.63 -19.04 24.32
CA ARG A 86 -8.48 -19.55 25.69
C ARG A 86 -7.06 -19.42 26.26
N ASP A 87 -6.04 -19.45 25.40
CA ASP A 87 -4.63 -19.44 25.80
C ASP A 87 -4.10 -18.05 26.17
N ALA A 88 -4.74 -16.98 25.70
CA ALA A 88 -4.28 -15.60 25.95
C ALA A 88 -4.46 -15.13 27.40
N TYR A 89 -5.37 -15.77 28.15
CA TYR A 89 -5.71 -15.40 29.53
C TYR A 89 -5.50 -16.57 30.50
N ASN A 90 -4.32 -17.20 30.44
CA ASN A 90 -3.92 -18.27 31.37
C ASN A 90 -4.92 -19.46 31.39
N GLY A 91 -5.48 -19.80 30.22
CA GLY A 91 -6.47 -20.88 30.07
C GLY A 91 -7.92 -20.48 30.38
N VAL A 92 -8.18 -19.23 30.76
CA VAL A 92 -9.53 -18.73 31.05
C VAL A 92 -10.17 -18.16 29.79
N ASN A 93 -11.28 -18.76 29.36
CA ASN A 93 -12.05 -18.27 28.23
C ASN A 93 -12.95 -17.09 28.65
N LEU A 94 -12.47 -15.86 28.51
CA LEU A 94 -13.24 -14.65 28.83
C LEU A 94 -14.51 -14.46 27.99
N PHE A 95 -14.64 -15.19 26.87
CA PHE A 95 -15.79 -15.16 25.98
C PHE A 95 -16.61 -16.46 26.03
N GLU A 96 -16.46 -17.26 27.08
CA GLU A 96 -17.35 -18.41 27.29
C GLU A 96 -18.75 -17.91 27.66
N ASN A 97 -19.78 -18.42 26.99
CA ASN A 97 -21.19 -18.05 27.21
C ASN A 97 -21.52 -16.58 26.91
N VAL A 98 -20.73 -15.90 26.07
CA VAL A 98 -21.13 -14.60 25.50
C VAL A 98 -21.69 -14.82 24.10
N ASP A 99 -22.95 -14.48 23.90
CA ASP A 99 -23.50 -14.37 22.55
C ASP A 99 -23.08 -13.02 21.95
N PRO A 100 -22.64 -12.99 20.68
CA PRO A 100 -22.38 -11.73 20.01
C PRO A 100 -23.64 -10.88 20.03
N MET A 101 -23.52 -9.63 20.48
CA MET A 101 -24.64 -8.70 20.52
C MET A 101 -25.26 -8.58 19.11
N GLN A 102 -26.53 -8.99 18.99
CA GLN A 102 -27.29 -8.77 17.76
C GLN A 102 -27.48 -7.26 17.57
N HIS A 103 -27.28 -6.77 16.35
CA HIS A 103 -27.41 -5.36 16.03
C HIS A 103 -28.81 -4.86 16.44
N GLY A 104 -28.84 -3.89 17.36
CA GLY A 104 -30.01 -3.05 17.56
C GLY A 104 -30.25 -2.21 16.31
N SER A 105 -31.51 -1.86 16.04
CA SER A 105 -31.90 -0.97 14.95
C SER A 105 -30.96 0.23 14.85
N PRO A 106 -30.40 0.55 13.67
CA PRO A 106 -29.41 1.61 13.53
C PRO A 106 -29.99 2.93 14.07
N SER A 107 -29.26 3.53 15.02
CA SER A 107 -29.60 4.85 15.53
C SER A 107 -29.25 5.89 14.47
N PRO A 108 -30.03 6.98 14.31
CA PRO A 108 -29.71 8.01 13.32
C PRO A 108 -28.28 8.54 13.52
N GLY A 109 -27.41 8.34 12.52
CA GLY A 109 -26.01 8.77 12.54
C GLY A 109 -24.99 7.63 12.69
N THR A 110 -25.39 6.38 12.89
CA THR A 110 -24.47 5.22 12.84
C THR A 110 -24.36 4.69 11.42
N THR A 111 -23.13 4.53 10.92
CA THR A 111 -22.87 3.82 9.65
C THR A 111 -23.36 2.38 9.76
N ASP A 112 -24.25 1.98 8.87
CA ASP A 112 -24.67 0.59 8.72
C ASP A 112 -23.50 -0.23 8.20
N LEU A 113 -22.95 -1.10 9.07
CA LEU A 113 -21.82 -1.97 8.76
C LEU A 113 -22.26 -3.31 8.14
N GLY A 114 -23.56 -3.48 7.86
CA GLY A 114 -24.10 -4.71 7.32
C GLY A 114 -24.21 -5.84 8.35
N ASN A 115 -24.73 -6.99 7.90
CA ASN A 115 -24.86 -8.15 8.77
C ASN A 115 -23.49 -8.83 8.97
N PRO A 116 -23.06 -9.10 10.22
CA PRO A 116 -21.80 -9.82 10.50
C PRO A 116 -21.73 -11.24 9.92
N SER A 117 -22.88 -11.84 9.61
CA SER A 117 -22.99 -13.15 8.95
C SER A 117 -23.14 -13.05 7.43
N ASP A 118 -23.08 -11.85 6.86
CA ASP A 118 -23.06 -11.67 5.41
C ASP A 118 -21.74 -12.22 4.84
N SER A 119 -21.84 -13.08 3.83
CA SER A 119 -20.68 -13.55 3.06
C SER A 119 -19.99 -12.45 2.26
N GLY A 120 -20.61 -11.26 2.20
CA GLY A 120 -20.14 -10.11 1.43
C GLY A 120 -20.48 -10.24 -0.05
N VAL A 121 -19.99 -9.28 -0.83
CA VAL A 121 -20.20 -9.22 -2.29
C VAL A 121 -18.98 -9.79 -3.01
N ASP A 122 -19.20 -10.76 -3.90
CA ASP A 122 -18.13 -11.29 -4.76
C ASP A 122 -17.70 -10.26 -5.81
N ILE A 123 -16.53 -9.66 -5.60
CA ILE A 123 -15.92 -8.68 -6.50
C ILE A 123 -15.01 -9.32 -7.58
N SER A 124 -14.94 -10.65 -7.67
CA SER A 124 -14.09 -11.35 -8.65
C SER A 124 -14.44 -10.96 -10.09
N SER A 125 -15.73 -10.72 -10.35
CA SER A 125 -16.23 -10.25 -11.65
C SER A 125 -15.74 -8.84 -12.02
N LEU A 126 -15.42 -8.00 -11.03
CA LEU A 126 -14.94 -6.64 -11.25
C LEU A 126 -13.46 -6.61 -11.65
N MET A 127 -12.62 -7.49 -11.11
CA MET A 127 -11.17 -7.44 -11.32
C MET A 127 -10.72 -7.90 -12.72
N GLY A 128 -11.58 -8.63 -13.46
CA GLY A 128 -11.31 -9.07 -14.84
C GLY A 128 -12.37 -8.68 -15.87
N GLY A 129 -13.62 -8.42 -15.45
CA GLY A 129 -14.74 -8.08 -16.33
C GLY A 129 -15.01 -6.58 -16.46
N ALA A 130 -14.55 -5.75 -15.52
CA ALA A 130 -14.89 -4.33 -15.50
C ALA A 130 -14.41 -3.60 -16.76
N ALA A 131 -13.29 -3.98 -17.36
CA ALA A 131 -12.81 -3.36 -18.60
C ALA A 131 -13.83 -3.46 -19.76
N LYS A 132 -14.58 -4.57 -19.86
CA LYS A 132 -15.66 -4.72 -20.86
C LYS A 132 -16.90 -3.91 -20.51
N VAL A 133 -17.23 -3.79 -19.22
CA VAL A 133 -18.34 -2.96 -18.74
C VAL A 133 -18.06 -1.48 -19.02
N TRP A 134 -16.83 -1.01 -18.76
CA TRP A 134 -16.41 0.36 -19.09
C TRP A 134 -16.36 0.63 -20.59
N GLN A 135 -16.05 -0.38 -21.42
CA GLN A 135 -16.14 -0.26 -22.88
C GLN A 135 -17.58 -0.23 -23.40
N ALA A 136 -18.52 -0.93 -22.75
CA ALA A 136 -19.94 -0.93 -23.13
C ALA A 136 -20.70 0.32 -22.67
N ILE A 137 -20.15 1.08 -21.71
CA ILE A 137 -20.70 2.35 -21.23
C ILE A 137 -20.25 3.56 -22.10
N LYS A 138 -19.38 3.33 -23.08
CA LYS A 138 -18.94 4.34 -24.04
C LYS A 138 -19.83 4.36 -25.28
#